data_AF-A0AAX3NE44-F1
#
_entry.id   AF-A0AAX3NE44-F1
#
_cell.length_a   1.000
_cell.length_b   1.000
_cell.length_c   1.000
_cell.angle_alpha   90.00
_cell.angle_beta   90.00
_cell.angle_gamma   90.00
#
_symmetry.space_group_name_H-M   'P 1'
#
loop_
_entity.id
_entity.type
_entity.pdbx_description
1 polymer ?
#
loop_
_entity_poly.entity_id
_entity_poly.type
_entity_poly.pdbx_seq_one_letter_code
_entity_poly.pdbx_strand_id
1 'polypeptide(L)'
;MKNQYDEVPINYRKTLFIIKGEVKSDVEAMKKSGTLTSIKYANKEKTYNYSDKNVRIFKVLEKLSNETTKIWVDEREVDYQFAQVFLEHIRIVYRKGNFGVYEKGRVKIEKSALHNSSTKKNFDYLRELAELNPLEHNGTKLLSKNYGKCFVRKQSVLADYLKGNLLQNAEPIYEVPIFPFGFNISQKEAVEKAFQNKISIIEGPPGTGKTQTILNIIANAVMHNRKIAIVSSNNSATSNVFEKLQKYGLSFFAAFLGGTVEEGVGRKKYFLDHQAEIPDLADWNKNQQQKETLLTKIHELYADLQSKLSLRNQLARLEQRYEEIRLEYKYFKEDYGKQFDPDAQIILRKKLSSQSFMELWIRYENLLEQNKQFNFWRQLVNRFKLGIKNQDIYSHGSEEFIFLCQKNFYK
;
A
#
# COMPACT_ATOMS: atom_id res chain seq x y z
N MET A 1 27.53 27.08 -69.01
CA MET A 1 26.27 26.50 -68.52
C MET A 1 26.31 26.45 -66.99
N LYS A 2 25.50 27.28 -66.31
CA LYS A 2 25.36 27.26 -64.85
C LYS A 2 24.71 25.92 -64.48
N ASN A 3 25.44 25.04 -63.80
CA ASN A 3 24.84 23.91 -63.11
C ASN A 3 23.91 24.47 -62.04
N GLN A 4 22.61 24.49 -62.32
CA GLN A 4 21.57 24.70 -61.31
C GLN A 4 21.70 23.55 -60.31
N TYR A 5 22.14 23.88 -59.10
CA TYR A 5 22.20 22.95 -57.99
C TYR A 5 20.83 22.97 -57.31
N ASP A 6 20.12 21.85 -57.33
CA ASP A 6 19.04 21.58 -56.38
C ASP A 6 19.69 21.37 -55.00
N GLU A 7 20.07 22.45 -54.34
CA GLU A 7 20.54 22.43 -52.97
C GLU A 7 19.34 22.20 -52.05
N VAL A 8 19.17 20.97 -51.54
CA VAL A 8 18.26 20.76 -50.41
C VAL A 8 19.00 21.26 -49.16
N PRO A 9 18.51 22.32 -48.47
CA PRO A 9 19.14 22.79 -47.25
C PRO A 9 19.03 21.70 -46.18
N ILE A 10 20.18 21.19 -45.73
CA ILE A 10 20.20 20.09 -44.76
C ILE A 10 20.15 20.67 -43.35
N ASN A 11 19.09 20.36 -42.62
CA ASN A 11 19.02 20.68 -41.20
C ASN A 11 19.68 19.55 -40.39
N TYR A 12 20.90 19.79 -39.90
CA TYR A 12 21.63 18.86 -39.03
C TYR A 12 20.86 18.51 -37.75
N ARG A 13 19.92 19.35 -37.30
CA ARG A 13 19.03 19.05 -36.17
C ARG A 13 17.90 18.09 -36.53
N LYS A 14 17.72 17.72 -37.80
CA LYS A 14 16.69 16.75 -38.26
C LYS A 14 17.27 15.55 -38.99
N THR A 15 18.59 15.53 -39.20
CA THR A 15 19.28 14.51 -40.00
C THR A 15 20.60 14.10 -39.35
N LEU A 16 20.94 12.81 -39.44
CA LEU A 16 22.23 12.26 -39.03
C LEU A 16 22.99 11.80 -40.26
N PHE A 17 24.22 12.31 -40.42
CA PHE A 17 25.16 11.89 -41.46
C PHE A 17 26.25 11.05 -40.83
N ILE A 18 26.48 9.87 -41.40
CA ILE A 18 27.64 9.02 -41.09
C ILE A 18 28.38 8.81 -42.40
N ILE A 19 29.59 9.36 -42.49
CA ILE A 19 30.41 9.35 -43.72
C ILE A 19 31.72 8.64 -43.39
N LYS A 20 32.02 7.54 -44.12
CA LYS A 20 33.15 6.65 -43.82
C LYS A 20 33.18 6.15 -42.37
N GLY A 21 32.02 5.90 -41.78
CA GLY A 21 31.88 5.44 -40.39
C GLY A 21 31.94 6.56 -39.34
N GLU A 22 32.24 7.80 -39.73
CA GLU A 22 32.31 8.93 -38.80
C GLU A 22 31.04 9.79 -38.85
N VAL A 23 30.54 10.19 -37.68
CA VAL A 23 29.43 11.13 -37.56
C VAL A 23 29.88 12.52 -38.02
N LYS A 24 29.14 13.11 -38.95
CA LYS A 24 29.36 14.50 -39.41
C LYS A 24 28.15 15.37 -39.06
N SER A 25 28.42 16.51 -38.42
CA SER A 25 27.39 17.46 -37.96
C SER A 25 27.40 18.80 -38.70
N ASP A 26 28.39 19.00 -39.56
CA ASP A 26 28.68 20.22 -40.30
C ASP A 26 28.32 20.12 -41.80
N VAL A 27 27.52 19.12 -42.19
CA VAL A 27 27.03 18.99 -43.58
C VAL A 27 26.00 20.09 -43.87
N GLU A 28 26.31 20.95 -44.83
CA GLU A 28 25.48 22.08 -45.26
C GLU A 28 24.56 21.69 -46.42
N ALA A 29 25.14 21.03 -47.44
CA ALA A 29 24.43 20.59 -48.63
C ALA A 29 25.01 19.27 -49.15
N MET A 30 24.20 18.52 -49.88
CA MET A 30 24.64 17.31 -50.58
C MET A 30 23.98 17.20 -51.95
N LYS A 31 24.67 16.55 -52.89
CA LYS A 31 24.13 16.19 -54.19
C LYS A 31 24.51 14.75 -54.53
N LYS A 32 23.52 13.93 -54.88
CA LYS A 32 23.75 12.58 -55.39
C LYS A 32 23.92 12.63 -56.90
N SER A 33 24.95 11.96 -57.43
CA SER A 33 25.21 11.80 -58.85
C SER A 33 25.71 10.38 -59.12
N GLY A 34 24.81 9.51 -59.56
CA GLY A 34 25.10 8.09 -59.78
C GLY A 34 25.62 7.40 -58.52
N THR A 35 26.83 6.87 -58.57
CA THR A 35 27.51 6.17 -57.45
C THR A 35 28.29 7.09 -56.51
N LEU A 36 28.28 8.40 -56.76
CA LEU A 36 28.99 9.40 -55.98
C LEU A 36 28.00 10.35 -55.30
N THR A 37 28.35 10.75 -54.08
CA THR A 37 27.65 11.76 -53.29
C THR A 37 28.62 12.89 -52.97
N SER A 38 28.34 14.06 -53.52
CA SER A 38 29.06 15.30 -53.28
C SER A 38 28.53 15.97 -52.02
N ILE A 39 29.42 16.36 -51.11
CA ILE A 39 29.08 16.93 -49.80
C ILE A 39 29.81 18.26 -49.61
N LYS A 40 29.04 19.29 -49.29
CA LYS A 40 29.54 20.62 -48.88
C LYS A 40 29.41 20.74 -47.36
N TYR A 41 30.50 21.13 -46.70
CA TYR A 41 30.53 21.33 -45.25
C TYR A 41 30.50 22.82 -44.93
N ALA A 42 29.80 23.20 -43.86
CA ALA A 42 29.58 24.59 -43.48
C ALA A 42 30.88 25.39 -43.29
N ASN A 43 31.95 24.74 -42.84
CA ASN A 43 33.24 25.38 -42.56
C ASN A 43 34.28 25.18 -43.67
N LYS A 44 33.88 24.67 -44.85
CA LYS A 44 34.81 24.38 -45.95
C LYS A 44 34.22 24.86 -47.29
N GLU A 45 34.98 25.69 -48.00
CA GLU A 45 34.58 26.16 -49.33
C GLU A 45 34.57 25.04 -50.39
N LYS A 46 35.43 24.03 -50.22
CA LYS A 46 35.54 22.90 -51.15
C LYS A 46 34.44 21.87 -50.92
N THR A 47 33.88 21.36 -52.01
CA THR A 47 32.99 20.20 -52.03
C THR A 47 33.82 18.91 -52.10
N TYR A 48 33.41 17.89 -51.33
CA TYR A 48 34.09 16.60 -51.27
C TYR A 48 33.22 15.51 -51.86
N ASN A 49 33.80 14.66 -52.70
CA ASN A 49 33.10 13.54 -53.31
C ASN A 49 33.37 12.25 -52.55
N TYR A 50 32.30 11.55 -52.17
CA TYR A 50 32.35 10.26 -51.51
C TYR A 50 31.59 9.23 -52.34
N SER A 51 32.02 7.96 -52.30
CA SER A 51 31.17 6.86 -52.80
C SER A 51 29.86 6.82 -52.02
N ASP A 52 28.72 6.62 -52.69
CA ASP A 52 27.40 6.57 -52.05
C ASP A 52 27.32 5.49 -50.96
N LYS A 53 28.04 4.37 -51.13
CA LYS A 53 28.17 3.29 -50.11
C LYS A 53 28.75 3.78 -48.78
N ASN A 54 29.56 4.85 -48.82
CA ASN A 54 30.20 5.43 -47.64
C ASN A 54 29.38 6.53 -46.99
N VAL A 55 28.20 6.88 -47.53
CA VAL A 55 27.36 7.96 -47.02
C VAL A 55 26.03 7.38 -46.52
N ARG A 56 25.87 7.29 -45.21
CA ARG A 56 24.60 6.89 -44.57
C ARG A 56 23.90 8.11 -44.02
N ILE A 57 22.61 8.22 -44.32
CA ILE A 57 21.78 9.36 -43.96
C ILE A 57 20.53 8.84 -43.26
N PHE A 58 20.29 9.33 -42.04
CA PHE A 58 19.10 8.97 -41.28
C PHE A 58 18.28 10.20 -40.95
N LYS A 59 16.97 10.12 -41.18
CA LYS A 59 16.01 11.12 -40.72
C LYS A 59 15.58 10.83 -39.28
N VAL A 60 15.30 11.88 -38.51
CA VAL A 60 14.74 11.73 -37.17
C VAL A 60 13.34 11.11 -37.27
N LEU A 61 13.13 10.03 -36.53
CA LEU A 61 11.85 9.33 -36.39
C LEU A 61 11.06 9.85 -35.18
N GLU A 62 11.75 10.08 -34.07
CA GLU A 62 11.14 10.53 -32.82
C GLU A 62 12.10 11.48 -32.09
N LYS A 63 11.53 12.51 -31.42
CA LYS A 63 12.27 13.36 -30.49
C LYS A 63 11.80 13.05 -29.07
N LEU A 64 12.73 12.70 -28.20
CA LEU A 64 12.48 12.36 -26.80
C LEU A 64 12.84 13.55 -25.90
N SER A 65 11.95 13.88 -24.97
CA SER A 65 12.18 14.85 -23.90
C SER A 65 12.75 14.17 -22.65
N ASN A 66 13.58 14.87 -21.89
CA ASN A 66 14.05 14.41 -20.58
C ASN A 66 12.98 14.48 -19.48
N GLU A 67 11.88 15.21 -19.71
CA GLU A 67 10.73 15.29 -18.80
C GLU A 67 9.93 13.98 -18.75
N THR A 68 9.86 13.27 -19.88
CA THR A 68 9.00 12.10 -20.04
C THR A 68 9.78 10.83 -20.35
N THR A 69 11.11 10.90 -20.42
CA THR A 69 11.94 9.76 -20.81
C THR A 69 13.23 9.76 -19.99
N LYS A 70 13.69 8.56 -19.62
CA LYS A 70 15.04 8.31 -19.11
C LYS A 70 15.81 7.46 -20.10
N ILE A 71 17.10 7.71 -20.20
CA ILE A 71 17.99 7.04 -21.15
C ILE A 71 19.21 6.51 -20.40
N TRP A 72 19.59 5.27 -20.72
CA TRP A 72 20.85 4.67 -20.30
C TRP A 72 21.69 4.34 -21.51
N VAL A 73 22.99 4.60 -21.43
CA VAL A 73 23.99 4.18 -22.41
C VAL A 73 24.94 3.26 -21.69
N ASP A 74 25.10 2.03 -22.18
CA ASP A 74 25.94 0.99 -21.57
C ASP A 74 25.68 0.90 -20.04
N GLU A 75 24.40 0.75 -19.67
CA GLU A 75 23.90 0.63 -18.29
C GLU A 75 24.02 1.86 -17.39
N ARG A 76 24.56 2.99 -17.88
CA ARG A 76 24.65 4.23 -17.10
C ARG A 76 23.57 5.22 -17.50
N GLU A 77 22.80 5.71 -16.53
CA GLU A 77 21.80 6.76 -16.77
C GLU A 77 22.52 8.04 -17.22
N VAL A 78 22.07 8.63 -18.31
CA VAL A 78 22.65 9.87 -18.84
C VAL A 78 21.75 11.06 -18.53
N ASP A 79 22.34 12.18 -18.12
CA ASP A 79 21.63 13.45 -17.99
C ASP A 79 21.67 14.20 -19.33
N TYR A 80 20.50 14.42 -19.92
CA TYR A 80 20.37 14.97 -21.27
C TYR A 80 19.26 16.02 -21.35
N GLN A 81 19.30 16.84 -22.40
CA GLN A 81 18.28 17.85 -22.68
C GLN A 81 17.17 17.27 -23.58
N PHE A 82 17.56 16.68 -24.71
CA PHE A 82 16.67 15.91 -25.58
C PHE A 82 17.45 14.85 -26.34
N ALA A 83 16.75 13.84 -26.84
CA ALA A 83 17.34 12.82 -27.70
C ALA A 83 16.56 12.71 -29.01
N GLN A 84 17.23 12.22 -30.04
CA GLN A 84 16.68 12.03 -31.38
C GLN A 84 16.89 10.59 -31.79
N VAL A 85 15.78 9.91 -32.08
CA VAL A 85 15.78 8.51 -32.49
C VAL A 85 15.84 8.47 -34.01
N PHE A 86 16.83 7.77 -34.55
CA PHE A 86 16.97 7.45 -35.97
C PHE A 86 16.68 5.97 -36.20
N LEU A 87 16.83 5.47 -37.43
CA LEU A 87 16.54 4.08 -37.74
C LEU A 87 17.44 3.11 -36.95
N GLU A 88 18.75 3.33 -36.96
CA GLU A 88 19.75 2.46 -36.32
C GLU A 88 20.47 3.12 -35.13
N HIS A 89 20.36 4.45 -35.02
CA HIS A 89 21.14 5.26 -34.09
C HIS A 89 20.24 6.11 -33.21
N ILE A 90 20.77 6.57 -32.08
CA ILE A 90 20.17 7.57 -31.21
C ILE A 90 21.22 8.66 -30.98
N ARG A 91 20.85 9.91 -31.26
CA ARG A 91 21.65 11.07 -30.87
C ARG A 91 21.13 11.60 -29.53
N ILE A 92 22.00 11.72 -28.55
CA ILE A 92 21.70 12.25 -27.22
C ILE A 92 22.38 13.61 -27.11
N VAL A 93 21.60 14.68 -26.91
CA VAL A 93 22.12 16.03 -26.68
C VAL A 93 22.14 16.27 -25.18
N TYR A 94 23.34 16.41 -24.62
CA TYR A 94 23.55 16.60 -23.19
C TYR A 94 23.25 18.04 -22.76
N ARG A 95 22.99 18.25 -21.47
CA ARG A 95 22.74 19.62 -20.94
C ARG A 95 23.92 20.58 -21.15
N LYS A 96 25.13 20.04 -21.26
CA LYS A 96 26.36 20.80 -21.58
C LYS A 96 26.44 21.26 -23.05
N GLY A 97 25.45 20.92 -23.87
CA GLY A 97 25.33 21.34 -25.28
C GLY A 97 26.04 20.42 -26.28
N ASN A 98 26.98 19.57 -25.83
CA ASN A 98 27.56 18.54 -26.67
C ASN A 98 26.56 17.39 -26.92
N PHE A 99 26.84 16.55 -27.91
CA PHE A 99 26.02 15.37 -28.22
C PHE A 99 26.86 14.13 -28.43
N GLY A 100 26.29 12.98 -28.11
CA GLY A 100 26.80 11.66 -28.46
C GLY A 100 25.85 10.97 -29.44
N VAL A 101 26.39 10.13 -30.32
CA VAL A 101 25.59 9.26 -31.21
C VAL A 101 25.93 7.83 -30.89
N TYR A 102 24.90 7.03 -30.64
CA TYR A 102 25.02 5.65 -30.19
C TYR A 102 24.17 4.75 -31.07
N GLU A 103 24.63 3.52 -31.31
CA GLU A 103 23.80 2.48 -31.88
C GLU A 103 22.65 2.14 -30.92
N LYS A 104 21.47 1.81 -31.46
CA LYS A 104 20.29 1.49 -30.64
C LYS A 104 20.53 0.37 -29.63
N GLY A 105 21.34 -0.64 -29.96
CA GLY A 105 21.62 -1.77 -29.06
C GLY A 105 22.32 -1.37 -27.75
N ARG A 106 23.02 -0.23 -27.73
CA ARG A 106 23.72 0.28 -26.53
C ARG A 106 22.84 1.17 -25.66
N VAL A 107 21.64 1.52 -26.13
CA VAL A 107 20.78 2.52 -25.49
C VAL A 107 19.49 1.90 -25.01
N LYS A 108 19.26 1.95 -23.70
CA LYS A 108 17.98 1.61 -23.09
C LYS A 108 17.16 2.88 -22.89
N ILE A 109 15.91 2.86 -23.33
CA ILE A 109 14.97 3.98 -23.18
C ILE A 109 13.81 3.54 -22.29
N GLU A 110 13.55 4.28 -21.22
CA GLU A 110 12.35 4.11 -20.40
C GLU A 110 11.44 5.34 -20.53
N LYS A 111 10.23 5.13 -21.05
CA LYS A 111 9.21 6.18 -21.16
C LYS A 111 8.36 6.24 -19.88
N SER A 112 8.15 7.46 -19.38
CA SER A 112 7.25 7.78 -18.27
C SER A 112 5.80 7.45 -18.60
N ALA A 113 4.98 7.22 -17.57
CA ALA A 113 3.54 7.16 -17.69
C ALA A 113 2.95 8.49 -18.24
N LEU A 114 3.63 9.61 -17.99
CA LEU A 114 3.26 10.95 -18.47
C LEU A 114 3.47 11.15 -19.99
N HIS A 115 3.99 10.15 -20.69
CA HIS A 115 3.99 10.17 -22.17
C HIS A 115 2.57 10.01 -22.74
N ASN A 116 1.63 9.42 -21.99
CA ASN A 116 0.22 9.37 -22.36
C ASN A 116 -0.47 10.69 -22.03
N SER A 117 -1.26 11.24 -22.97
CA SER A 117 -1.88 12.55 -22.83
C SER A 117 -2.91 12.63 -21.69
N SER A 118 -3.67 11.57 -21.42
CA SER A 118 -4.65 11.55 -20.32
C SER A 118 -3.97 11.53 -18.96
N THR A 119 -3.00 10.62 -18.76
CA THR A 119 -2.21 10.55 -17.53
C THR A 119 -1.45 11.85 -17.27
N LYS A 120 -0.91 12.47 -18.33
CA LYS A 120 -0.22 13.75 -18.25
C LYS A 120 -1.15 14.87 -17.78
N LYS A 121 -2.35 15.00 -18.35
CA LYS A 121 -3.35 16.01 -17.92
C LYS A 121 -3.67 15.89 -16.43
N ASN A 122 -3.89 14.67 -15.94
CA ASN A 122 -4.19 14.44 -14.52
C ASN A 122 -3.01 14.82 -13.61
N PHE A 123 -1.77 14.59 -14.06
CA PHE A 123 -0.59 15.00 -13.31
C PHE A 123 -0.33 16.51 -13.37
N ASP A 124 -0.56 17.13 -14.52
CA ASP A 124 -0.46 18.58 -14.72
C ASP A 124 -1.45 19.32 -13.79
N TYR A 125 -2.67 18.80 -13.64
CA TYR A 125 -3.64 19.32 -12.66
C TYR A 125 -3.09 19.31 -11.22
N LEU A 126 -2.45 18.21 -10.78
CA LEU A 126 -1.81 18.15 -9.46
C LEU A 126 -0.66 19.16 -9.33
N ARG A 127 0.07 19.41 -10.42
CA ARG A 127 1.15 20.41 -10.45
C ARG A 127 0.58 21.82 -10.31
N GLU A 128 -0.47 22.16 -11.04
CA GLU A 128 -1.15 23.45 -10.94
C GLU A 128 -1.72 23.69 -9.54
N LEU A 129 -2.36 22.68 -8.93
CA LEU A 129 -2.82 22.76 -7.54
C LEU A 129 -1.67 23.04 -6.55
N ALA A 130 -0.51 22.39 -6.74
CA ALA A 130 0.66 22.61 -5.89
C ALA A 130 1.30 24.00 -6.07
N GLU A 131 1.01 24.69 -7.18
CA GLU A 131 1.43 26.08 -7.41
C GLU A 131 0.48 27.09 -6.76
N LEU A 132 -0.83 26.79 -6.80
CA LEU A 132 -1.91 27.60 -6.22
C LEU A 132 -1.96 27.51 -4.69
N ASN A 133 -1.72 26.33 -4.12
CA ASN A 133 -1.68 26.11 -2.67
C ASN A 133 -0.29 25.56 -2.27
N PRO A 134 0.73 26.43 -2.21
CA PRO A 134 2.10 25.99 -2.03
C PRO A 134 2.35 25.51 -0.60
N LEU A 135 2.96 24.34 -0.47
CA LEU A 135 3.65 23.97 0.76
C LEU A 135 5.00 24.69 0.78
N GLU A 136 5.07 25.78 1.53
CA GLU A 136 6.26 26.63 1.62
C GLU A 136 7.16 26.23 2.79
N HIS A 137 8.46 26.18 2.52
CA HIS A 137 9.49 26.10 3.55
C HIS A 137 10.66 26.99 3.11
N ASN A 138 11.01 27.98 3.92
CA ASN A 138 12.05 28.97 3.61
C ASN A 138 11.86 29.63 2.23
N GLY A 139 10.63 30.06 1.90
CA GLY A 139 10.30 30.72 0.63
C GLY A 139 10.33 29.82 -0.61
N THR A 140 10.55 28.51 -0.45
CA THR A 140 10.54 27.55 -1.57
C THR A 140 9.20 26.81 -1.63
N LYS A 141 8.52 26.86 -2.78
CA LYS A 141 7.35 26.03 -3.09
C LYS A 141 7.78 24.57 -3.30
N LEU A 142 7.80 23.78 -2.23
CA LEU A 142 8.39 22.43 -2.20
C LEU A 142 7.72 21.47 -3.21
N LEU A 143 6.39 21.38 -3.18
CA LEU A 143 5.65 20.40 -3.98
C LEU A 143 5.75 20.69 -5.48
N SER A 144 5.52 21.94 -5.90
CA SER A 144 5.66 22.35 -7.31
C SER A 144 7.07 22.02 -7.86
N LYS A 145 8.12 22.39 -7.11
CA LYS A 145 9.52 22.08 -7.47
C LYS A 145 9.78 20.58 -7.60
N ASN A 146 9.18 19.77 -6.73
CA ASN A 146 9.35 18.31 -6.75
C ASN A 146 8.57 17.66 -7.90
N TYR A 147 7.34 18.10 -8.18
CA TYR A 147 6.55 17.63 -9.32
C TYR A 147 7.22 17.95 -10.65
N GLY A 148 7.86 19.12 -10.79
CA GLY A 148 8.61 19.47 -12.00
C GLY A 148 9.80 18.55 -12.31
N LYS A 149 10.27 17.75 -11.34
CA LYS A 149 11.37 16.78 -11.50
C LYS A 149 10.90 15.33 -11.46
N CYS A 150 9.60 15.09 -11.31
CA CYS A 150 9.07 13.76 -11.04
C CYS A 150 9.00 12.92 -12.33
N PHE A 151 9.73 11.80 -12.35
CA PHE A 151 9.59 10.78 -13.38
C PHE A 151 8.63 9.68 -12.90
N VAL A 152 7.46 9.60 -13.52
CA VAL A 152 6.43 8.63 -13.14
C VAL A 152 6.65 7.32 -13.89
N ARG A 153 7.16 6.29 -13.20
CA ARG A 153 7.33 4.94 -13.77
C ARG A 153 5.98 4.31 -14.12
N LYS A 154 5.90 3.61 -15.25
CA LYS A 154 4.65 3.01 -15.75
C LYS A 154 4.04 1.97 -14.82
N GLN A 155 4.86 1.27 -14.03
CA GLN A 155 4.47 0.25 -13.07
C GLN A 155 4.25 0.80 -11.65
N SER A 156 4.34 2.12 -11.45
CA SER A 156 4.14 2.72 -10.13
C SER A 156 2.67 2.83 -9.78
N VAL A 157 2.38 2.82 -8.47
CA VAL A 157 1.04 3.11 -7.93
C VAL A 157 0.53 4.47 -8.39
N LEU A 158 1.40 5.48 -8.46
CA LEU A 158 1.05 6.80 -8.98
C LEU A 158 0.60 6.75 -10.45
N ALA A 159 1.26 5.95 -11.29
CA ALA A 159 0.83 5.79 -12.69
C ALA A 159 -0.55 5.15 -12.80
N ASP A 160 -0.86 4.17 -11.95
CA ASP A 160 -2.18 3.52 -11.94
C ASP A 160 -3.27 4.48 -11.43
N TYR A 161 -2.99 5.23 -10.36
CA TYR A 161 -3.86 6.28 -9.84
C TYR A 161 -4.19 7.34 -10.91
N LEU A 162 -3.16 7.86 -11.60
CA LEU A 162 -3.33 8.88 -12.63
C LEU A 162 -4.08 8.38 -13.88
N LYS A 163 -4.16 7.06 -14.11
CA LYS A 163 -4.99 6.49 -15.20
C LYS A 163 -6.46 6.40 -14.83
N GLY A 164 -6.81 6.58 -13.54
CA GLY A 164 -8.18 6.34 -13.04
C GLY A 164 -8.55 4.87 -13.00
N ASN A 165 -7.59 3.96 -13.12
CA ASN A 165 -7.86 2.53 -12.95
C ASN A 165 -8.04 2.25 -11.46
N LEU A 166 -9.14 1.60 -11.09
CA LEU A 166 -9.25 0.96 -9.78
C LEU A 166 -8.03 0.06 -9.62
N LEU A 167 -7.29 0.25 -8.53
CA LEU A 167 -6.11 -0.54 -8.23
C LEU A 167 -6.56 -1.98 -8.10
N GLN A 168 -6.38 -2.76 -9.17
CA GLN A 168 -6.59 -4.20 -9.11
C GLN A 168 -5.70 -4.76 -8.00
N ASN A 169 -6.24 -5.73 -7.27
CA ASN A 169 -5.52 -6.45 -6.23
C ASN A 169 -4.14 -6.83 -6.76
N ALA A 170 -3.11 -6.67 -5.93
CA ALA A 170 -1.83 -7.26 -6.27
C ALA A 170 -2.03 -8.77 -6.43
N GLU A 171 -1.23 -9.42 -7.28
CA GLU A 171 -1.25 -10.88 -7.32
C GLU A 171 -1.04 -11.40 -5.89
N PRO A 172 -1.89 -12.32 -5.42
CA PRO A 172 -1.81 -12.81 -4.06
C PRO A 172 -0.43 -13.40 -3.83
N ILE A 173 0.25 -12.90 -2.81
CA ILE A 173 1.49 -13.51 -2.35
C ILE A 173 1.07 -14.78 -1.62
N TYR A 174 1.38 -15.94 -2.20
CA TYR A 174 0.99 -17.26 -1.68
C TYR A 174 1.84 -17.74 -0.49
N GLU A 175 2.73 -16.90 0.03
CA GLU A 175 3.56 -17.26 1.17
C GLU A 175 2.86 -16.91 2.50
N VAL A 176 2.98 -17.79 3.48
CA VAL A 176 2.43 -17.56 4.81
C VAL A 176 3.11 -16.34 5.46
N PRO A 177 2.33 -15.33 5.89
CA PRO A 177 2.89 -14.15 6.51
C PRO A 177 3.50 -14.47 7.87
N ILE A 178 4.62 -13.83 8.19
CA ILE A 178 5.28 -13.92 9.49
C ILE A 178 4.86 -12.76 10.40
N PHE A 179 4.81 -13.01 11.70
CA PHE A 179 4.49 -12.01 12.71
C PHE A 179 5.47 -12.07 13.89
N PRO A 180 6.73 -11.66 13.68
CA PRO A 180 7.76 -11.70 14.73
C PRO A 180 7.50 -10.68 15.85
N PHE A 181 6.56 -9.75 15.66
CA PHE A 181 6.16 -8.77 16.67
C PHE A 181 4.72 -9.03 17.11
N GLY A 182 4.44 -8.85 18.40
CA GLY A 182 3.12 -9.07 18.98
C GLY A 182 2.00 -8.38 18.19
N PHE A 183 0.89 -9.10 18.00
CA PHE A 183 -0.24 -8.64 17.20
C PHE A 183 -1.57 -9.23 17.69
N ASN A 184 -2.68 -8.66 17.21
CA ASN A 184 -4.04 -9.21 17.36
C ASN A 184 -4.68 -9.49 15.99
N ILE A 185 -5.90 -10.05 15.97
CA ILE A 185 -6.58 -10.46 14.73
C ILE A 185 -6.82 -9.28 13.76
N SER A 186 -7.20 -8.10 14.24
CA SER A 186 -7.43 -6.96 13.35
C SER A 186 -6.13 -6.42 12.74
N GLN A 187 -5.03 -6.42 13.49
CA GLN A 187 -3.71 -6.07 12.98
C GLN A 187 -3.19 -7.11 11.98
N LYS A 188 -3.46 -8.40 12.20
CA LYS A 188 -3.16 -9.47 11.25
C LYS A 188 -3.85 -9.20 9.92
N GLU A 189 -5.17 -8.98 9.93
CA GLU A 189 -5.92 -8.66 8.72
C GLU A 189 -5.38 -7.41 8.02
N ALA A 190 -4.94 -6.40 8.79
CA ALA A 190 -4.35 -5.19 8.23
C ALA A 190 -3.02 -5.47 7.50
N VAL A 191 -2.16 -6.33 8.06
CA VAL A 191 -0.92 -6.77 7.40
C VAL A 191 -1.23 -7.58 6.15
N GLU A 192 -2.14 -8.55 6.21
CA GLU A 192 -2.53 -9.38 5.06
C GLU A 192 -3.09 -8.52 3.91
N LYS A 193 -4.01 -7.60 4.22
CA LYS A 193 -4.55 -6.66 3.24
C LYS A 193 -3.47 -5.75 2.65
N ALA A 194 -2.46 -5.35 3.42
CA ALA A 194 -1.35 -4.53 2.93
C ALA A 194 -0.51 -5.22 1.85
N PHE A 195 -0.44 -6.55 1.84
CA PHE A 195 0.29 -7.31 0.81
C PHE A 195 -0.59 -7.78 -0.35
N GLN A 196 -1.92 -7.85 -0.15
CA GLN A 196 -2.89 -8.17 -1.21
C GLN A 196 -3.26 -6.95 -2.07
N ASN A 197 -3.02 -5.74 -1.59
CA ASN A 197 -3.42 -4.50 -2.26
C ASN A 197 -2.22 -3.62 -2.61
N LYS A 198 -2.31 -2.88 -3.72
CA LYS A 198 -1.30 -1.87 -4.10
C LYS A 198 -1.29 -0.65 -3.17
N ILE A 199 -2.44 -0.31 -2.59
CA ILE A 199 -2.62 0.72 -1.56
C ILE A 199 -3.45 0.10 -0.43
N SER A 200 -3.06 0.37 0.82
CA SER A 200 -3.84 0.03 1.99
C SER A 200 -3.87 1.20 2.97
N ILE A 201 -5.05 1.50 3.48
CA ILE A 201 -5.28 2.51 4.51
C ILE A 201 -5.61 1.75 5.79
N ILE A 202 -4.77 1.91 6.81
CA ILE A 202 -4.93 1.25 8.11
C ILE A 202 -5.21 2.33 9.14
N GLU A 203 -6.41 2.32 9.68
CA GLU A 203 -6.82 3.22 10.76
C GLU A 203 -6.76 2.51 12.11
N GLY A 204 -6.34 3.23 13.15
CA GLY A 204 -6.31 2.69 14.50
C GLY A 204 -6.31 3.80 15.55
N PRO A 205 -7.20 3.76 16.55
CA PRO A 205 -7.20 4.68 17.69
C PRO A 205 -5.84 4.78 18.42
N PRO A 206 -5.61 5.80 19.27
CA PRO A 206 -4.43 5.85 20.13
C PRO A 206 -4.26 4.56 20.95
N GLY A 207 -3.02 4.09 21.13
CA GLY A 207 -2.73 2.87 21.90
C GLY A 207 -2.99 1.53 21.20
N THR A 208 -3.60 1.50 20.01
CA THR A 208 -3.93 0.25 19.28
C THR A 208 -2.77 -0.46 18.58
N GLY A 209 -1.52 -0.17 18.97
CA GLY A 209 -0.35 -0.89 18.45
C GLY A 209 0.03 -0.60 16.99
N LYS A 210 -0.31 0.58 16.43
CA LYS A 210 0.06 0.97 15.05
C LYS A 210 1.53 0.70 14.69
N THR A 211 2.45 1.01 15.60
CA THR A 211 3.89 0.74 15.42
C THR A 211 4.18 -0.75 15.26
N GLN A 212 3.51 -1.63 16.00
CA GLN A 212 3.66 -3.08 15.85
C GLN A 212 3.14 -3.57 14.49
N THR A 213 2.02 -3.02 14.02
CA THR A 213 1.53 -3.31 12.66
C THR A 213 2.55 -2.91 11.60
N ILE A 214 3.15 -1.72 11.71
CA ILE A 214 4.22 -1.26 10.80
C ILE A 214 5.41 -2.23 10.82
N LEU A 215 5.87 -2.64 12.01
CA LEU A 215 6.99 -3.59 12.15
C LEU A 215 6.67 -4.95 11.50
N ASN A 216 5.45 -5.46 11.65
CA ASN A 216 5.03 -6.70 11.00
C ASN A 216 4.93 -6.55 9.47
N ILE A 217 4.52 -5.39 8.94
CA ILE A 217 4.61 -5.10 7.50
C ILE A 217 6.07 -5.12 7.04
N ILE A 218 6.98 -4.50 7.80
CA ILE A 218 8.41 -4.48 7.48
C ILE A 218 8.98 -5.90 7.43
N ALA A 219 8.68 -6.73 8.43
CA ALA A 219 9.14 -8.11 8.48
C ALA A 219 8.76 -8.90 7.22
N ASN A 220 7.49 -8.85 6.81
CA ASN A 220 7.03 -9.55 5.62
C ASN A 220 7.63 -8.98 4.33
N ALA A 221 7.78 -7.66 4.23
CA ALA A 221 8.38 -7.05 3.04
C ALA A 221 9.87 -7.42 2.90
N VAL A 222 10.61 -7.53 4.01
CA VAL A 222 11.98 -8.04 4.03
C VAL A 222 12.04 -9.51 3.60
N MET A 223 11.12 -10.35 4.09
CA MET A 223 11.02 -11.76 3.66
C MET A 223 10.81 -11.89 2.14
N HIS A 224 10.07 -10.97 1.53
CA HIS A 224 9.88 -10.93 0.07
C HIS A 224 10.97 -10.15 -0.68
N ASN A 225 12.15 -9.93 -0.08
CA ASN A 225 13.28 -9.20 -0.66
C ASN A 225 12.92 -7.79 -1.19
N ARG A 226 11.94 -7.12 -0.56
CA ARG A 226 11.50 -5.77 -0.96
C ARG A 226 12.30 -4.70 -0.24
N LYS A 227 12.53 -3.58 -0.94
CA LYS A 227 13.06 -2.35 -0.34
C LYS A 227 11.90 -1.49 0.16
N ILE A 228 12.07 -0.90 1.33
CA ILE A 228 11.00 -0.18 2.03
C ILE A 228 11.48 1.23 2.35
N ALA A 229 10.64 2.22 2.11
CA ALA A 229 10.84 3.58 2.58
C ALA A 229 9.72 3.92 3.58
N ILE A 230 10.11 4.31 4.78
CA ILE A 230 9.18 4.72 5.83
C ILE A 230 9.27 6.24 5.94
N VAL A 231 8.13 6.91 5.77
CA VAL A 231 8.05 8.36 5.79
C VAL A 231 6.95 8.80 6.74
N SER A 232 7.17 9.94 7.41
CA SER A 232 6.16 10.60 8.23
C SER A 232 6.40 12.10 8.17
N SER A 233 5.33 12.88 8.37
CA SER A 233 5.45 14.32 8.63
C SER A 233 6.02 14.63 10.01
N ASN A 234 6.00 13.66 10.93
CA ASN A 234 6.52 13.81 12.29
C ASN A 234 7.74 12.91 12.51
N ASN A 235 8.90 13.50 12.81
CA ASN A 235 10.14 12.78 13.11
C ASN A 235 9.98 11.78 14.27
N SER A 236 9.14 12.08 15.25
CA SER A 236 8.89 11.16 16.38
C SER A 236 8.29 9.82 15.92
N ALA A 237 7.43 9.82 14.89
CA ALA A 237 6.80 8.60 14.42
C ALA A 237 7.80 7.63 13.77
N THR A 238 8.75 8.16 12.99
CA THR A 238 9.81 7.35 12.37
C THR A 238 10.87 6.94 13.39
N SER A 239 11.22 7.82 14.35
CA SER A 239 12.09 7.47 15.48
C SER A 239 11.53 6.32 16.31
N ASN A 240 10.23 6.35 16.66
CA ASN A 240 9.58 5.28 17.42
C ASN A 240 9.66 3.92 16.72
N VAL A 241 9.54 3.88 15.38
CA VAL A 241 9.70 2.63 14.61
C VAL A 241 11.14 2.15 14.68
N PHE A 242 12.12 3.06 14.52
CA PHE A 242 13.54 2.74 14.56
C PHE A 242 14.00 2.25 15.95
N GLU A 243 13.58 2.91 17.04
CA GLU A 243 13.84 2.49 18.42
C GLU A 243 13.31 1.08 18.70
N LYS A 244 12.13 0.74 18.16
CA LYS A 244 11.61 -0.62 18.27
C LYS A 244 12.48 -1.62 17.52
N LEU A 245 12.93 -1.32 16.30
CA LEU A 245 13.88 -2.17 15.58
C LEU A 245 15.18 -2.37 16.36
N GLN A 246 15.73 -1.29 16.95
CA GLN A 246 16.91 -1.38 17.83
C GLN A 246 16.66 -2.30 19.03
N LYS A 247 15.51 -2.17 19.70
CA LYS A 247 15.15 -3.03 20.84
C LYS A 247 15.11 -4.53 20.47
N TYR A 248 14.80 -4.87 19.23
CA TYR A 248 14.81 -6.24 18.74
C TYR A 248 16.15 -6.67 18.12
N GLY A 249 17.18 -5.82 18.12
CA GLY A 249 18.48 -6.10 17.49
C GLY A 249 18.43 -6.08 15.96
N LEU A 250 17.44 -5.40 15.38
CA LEU A 250 17.11 -5.39 13.96
C LEU A 250 17.40 -4.04 13.27
N SER A 251 18.12 -3.14 13.93
CA SER A 251 18.44 -1.81 13.37
C SER A 251 19.43 -1.84 12.22
N PHE A 252 20.24 -2.89 12.08
CA PHE A 252 21.31 -2.99 11.08
C PHE A 252 20.82 -3.04 9.63
N PHE A 253 19.56 -3.41 9.36
CA PHE A 253 18.97 -3.36 8.02
C PHE A 253 18.12 -2.12 7.77
N ALA A 254 18.11 -1.16 8.70
CA ALA A 254 17.38 0.10 8.58
C ALA A 254 18.35 1.29 8.56
N ALA A 255 18.20 2.15 7.56
CA ALA A 255 18.97 3.39 7.46
C ALA A 255 18.09 4.59 7.83
N PHE A 256 18.29 5.14 9.02
CA PHE A 256 17.46 6.24 9.53
C PHE A 256 17.94 7.60 9.01
N LEU A 257 17.08 8.28 8.25
CA LEU A 257 17.32 9.63 7.72
C LEU A 257 16.47 10.65 8.48
N GLY A 258 16.75 10.85 9.77
CA GLY A 258 16.04 11.78 10.64
C GLY A 258 16.90 12.26 11.81
N GLY A 259 16.58 13.44 12.35
CA GLY A 259 17.30 14.04 13.49
C GLY A 259 17.43 15.56 13.37
N THR A 260 17.41 16.25 14.51
CA THR A 260 17.94 17.61 14.63
C THR A 260 19.42 17.50 14.33
N VAL A 261 19.85 18.18 13.29
CA VAL A 261 21.27 18.25 12.95
C VAL A 261 21.86 19.25 13.93
N GLU A 262 22.85 18.85 14.72
CA GLU A 262 23.65 19.83 15.46
C GLU A 262 24.18 20.87 14.46
N GLU A 263 24.07 22.15 14.81
CA GLU A 263 24.54 23.24 13.94
C GLU A 263 26.00 22.98 13.53
N GLY A 264 26.24 22.88 12.22
CA GLY A 264 27.57 22.67 11.65
C GLY A 264 27.89 21.26 11.15
N VAL A 265 27.13 20.22 11.52
CA VAL A 265 27.30 18.87 10.95
C VAL A 265 26.41 18.76 9.70
N GLY A 266 26.93 18.42 8.52
CA GLY A 266 26.05 18.19 7.37
C GLY A 266 25.12 16.99 7.59
N ARG A 267 23.81 17.08 7.28
CA ARG A 267 22.84 15.95 7.36
C ARG A 267 23.37 14.63 6.82
N LYS A 268 24.13 14.70 5.72
CA LYS A 268 24.75 13.54 5.06
C LYS A 268 25.82 12.89 5.94
N LYS A 269 26.65 13.68 6.61
CA LYS A 269 27.71 13.18 7.50
C LYS A 269 27.09 12.51 8.72
N TYR A 270 26.14 13.18 9.38
CA TYR A 270 25.40 12.60 10.50
C TYR A 270 24.76 11.25 10.13
N PHE A 271 24.08 11.19 8.97
CA PHE A 271 23.51 9.95 8.47
C PHE A 271 24.56 8.84 8.32
N LEU A 272 25.70 9.11 7.68
CA LEU A 272 26.74 8.10 7.47
C LEU A 272 27.37 7.63 8.78
N ASP A 273 27.61 8.55 9.71
CA ASP A 273 28.30 8.26 10.98
C ASP A 273 27.40 7.51 11.99
N HIS A 274 26.07 7.59 11.84
CA HIS A 274 25.09 6.98 12.76
C HIS A 274 24.39 5.73 12.19
N GLN A 275 25.00 5.06 11.20
CA GLN A 275 24.49 3.76 10.75
C GLN A 275 24.83 2.67 11.76
N ALA A 276 23.89 1.75 11.98
CA ALA A 276 24.12 0.61 12.85
C ALA A 276 25.19 -0.32 12.26
N GLU A 277 26.05 -0.86 13.12
CA GLU A 277 27.00 -1.89 12.72
C GLU A 277 26.27 -3.16 12.28
N ILE A 278 26.81 -3.83 11.26
CA ILE A 278 26.27 -5.10 10.79
C ILE A 278 26.77 -6.17 11.77
N PRO A 279 25.86 -6.91 12.44
CA PRO A 279 26.25 -7.98 13.34
C PRO A 279 26.89 -9.14 12.57
N ASP A 280 27.50 -10.09 13.28
CA ASP A 280 27.92 -11.33 12.64
C ASP A 280 26.71 -12.12 12.12
N LEU A 281 26.71 -12.38 10.82
CA LEU A 281 25.63 -13.07 10.10
C LEU A 281 26.03 -14.49 9.67
N ALA A 282 27.17 -15.02 10.12
CA ALA A 282 27.64 -16.35 9.73
C ALA A 282 26.56 -17.44 9.97
N ASP A 283 25.90 -17.39 11.12
CA ASP A 283 24.84 -18.33 11.50
C ASP A 283 23.55 -18.20 10.67
N TRP A 284 23.39 -17.10 9.93
CA TRP A 284 22.20 -16.82 9.12
C TRP A 284 22.29 -17.45 7.74
N ASN A 285 23.49 -17.89 7.33
CA ASN A 285 23.69 -18.60 6.08
C ASN A 285 23.19 -20.05 6.17
N LYS A 286 21.86 -20.22 6.08
CA LYS A 286 21.22 -21.53 6.08
C LYS A 286 21.23 -22.15 4.68
N ASN A 287 21.48 -23.45 4.62
CA ASN A 287 21.34 -24.21 3.37
C ASN A 287 19.86 -24.32 2.96
N GLN A 288 19.60 -24.77 1.73
CA GLN A 288 18.24 -24.84 1.20
C GLN A 288 17.31 -25.73 2.04
N GLN A 289 17.80 -26.91 2.47
CA GLN A 289 17.02 -27.85 3.27
C GLN A 289 16.64 -27.29 4.65
N GLN A 290 17.54 -26.56 5.30
CA GLN A 290 17.28 -25.86 6.55
C GLN A 290 16.23 -24.75 6.36
N LYS A 291 16.31 -24.00 5.26
CA LYS A 291 15.31 -22.97 4.93
C LYS A 291 13.92 -23.59 4.74
N GLU A 292 13.82 -24.68 3.98
CA GLU A 292 12.55 -25.39 3.76
C GLU A 292 11.98 -25.91 5.09
N THR A 293 12.79 -26.52 5.95
CA THR A 293 12.37 -26.98 7.28
C THR A 293 11.84 -25.83 8.16
N LEU A 294 12.52 -24.68 8.15
CA LEU A 294 12.08 -23.50 8.89
C LEU A 294 10.76 -22.96 8.34
N LEU A 295 10.60 -22.94 7.02
CA LEU A 295 9.34 -22.53 6.39
C LEU A 295 8.19 -23.46 6.81
N THR A 296 8.37 -24.77 6.77
CA THR A 296 7.33 -25.72 7.25
C THR A 296 6.94 -25.43 8.69
N LYS A 297 7.93 -25.24 9.57
CA LYS A 297 7.69 -24.91 10.98
C LYS A 297 6.95 -23.59 11.16
N ILE A 298 7.25 -22.58 10.34
CA ILE A 298 6.53 -21.30 10.33
C ILE A 298 5.05 -21.51 9.97
N HIS A 299 4.76 -22.34 8.96
CA HIS A 299 3.37 -22.64 8.57
C HIS A 299 2.59 -23.33 9.70
N GLU A 300 3.20 -24.32 10.35
CA GLU A 300 2.60 -25.05 11.47
C GLU A 300 2.33 -24.13 12.68
N LEU A 301 3.34 -23.35 13.09
CA LEU A 301 3.21 -22.42 14.21
C LEU A 301 2.19 -21.32 13.93
N TYR A 302 2.13 -20.85 12.68
CA TYR A 302 1.16 -19.86 12.27
C TYR A 302 -0.28 -20.38 12.33
N ALA A 303 -0.52 -21.62 11.88
CA ALA A 303 -1.84 -22.26 11.98
C ALA A 303 -2.29 -22.44 13.45
N ASP A 304 -1.40 -22.91 14.32
CA ASP A 304 -1.66 -23.02 15.76
C ASP A 304 -1.95 -21.65 16.40
N LEU A 305 -1.16 -20.63 16.06
CA LEU A 305 -1.35 -19.27 16.54
C LEU A 305 -2.71 -18.68 16.13
N GLN A 306 -3.15 -18.92 14.89
CA GLN A 306 -4.47 -18.49 14.43
C GLN A 306 -5.60 -19.11 15.26
N SER A 307 -5.50 -20.42 15.54
CA SER A 307 -6.46 -21.12 16.39
C SER A 307 -6.53 -20.52 17.80
N LYS A 308 -5.36 -20.24 18.41
CA LYS A 308 -5.29 -19.64 19.75
C LYS A 308 -5.84 -18.22 19.79
N LEU A 309 -5.58 -17.42 18.78
CA LEU A 309 -6.09 -16.05 18.68
C LEU A 309 -7.62 -16.03 18.56
N SER A 310 -8.21 -16.93 17.78
CA SER A 310 -9.67 -17.01 17.63
C SER A 310 -10.35 -17.41 18.94
N LEU A 311 -9.79 -18.39 19.66
CA LEU A 311 -10.25 -18.80 21.00
C LEU A 311 -10.18 -17.64 22.00
N ARG A 312 -9.09 -16.86 22.00
CA ARG A 312 -8.95 -15.69 22.88
C ARG A 312 -10.03 -14.63 22.61
N ASN A 313 -10.34 -14.37 21.34
CA ASN A 313 -11.41 -13.45 20.98
C ASN A 313 -12.80 -13.98 21.38
N GLN A 314 -13.03 -15.29 21.24
CA GLN A 314 -14.27 -15.91 21.72
C GLN A 314 -14.41 -15.80 23.23
N LEU A 315 -13.33 -16.04 23.98
CA LEU A 315 -13.30 -15.87 25.43
C LEU A 315 -13.67 -14.43 25.82
N ALA A 316 -13.04 -13.43 25.21
CA ALA A 316 -13.33 -12.02 25.51
C ALA A 316 -14.81 -11.65 25.23
N ARG A 317 -15.41 -12.17 24.16
CA ARG A 317 -16.84 -11.97 23.86
C ARG A 317 -17.74 -12.65 24.90
N LEU A 318 -17.39 -13.85 25.32
CA LEU A 318 -18.15 -14.59 26.33
C LEU A 318 -18.05 -13.90 27.70
N GLU A 319 -16.87 -13.42 28.08
CA GLU A 319 -16.66 -12.64 29.31
C GLU A 319 -17.47 -11.34 29.30
N GLN A 320 -17.44 -10.59 28.19
CA GLN A 320 -18.25 -9.38 28.03
C GLN A 320 -19.74 -9.69 28.20
N ARG A 321 -20.24 -10.72 27.50
CA ARG A 321 -21.64 -11.13 27.59
C ARG A 321 -22.01 -11.62 28.98
N TYR A 322 -21.10 -12.30 29.66
CA TYR A 322 -21.29 -12.73 31.04
C TYR A 322 -21.44 -11.54 31.97
N GLU A 323 -20.57 -10.54 31.88
CA GLU A 323 -20.65 -9.34 32.72
C GLU A 323 -21.91 -8.49 32.42
N GLU A 324 -22.33 -8.39 31.15
CA GLU A 324 -23.60 -7.76 30.76
C GLU A 324 -24.79 -8.46 31.44
N ILE A 325 -24.91 -9.79 31.30
CA ILE A 325 -25.99 -10.57 31.93
C ILE A 325 -25.93 -10.49 33.46
N ARG A 326 -24.71 -10.47 34.02
CA ARG A 326 -24.51 -10.36 35.47
C ARG A 326 -24.98 -9.00 36.01
N LEU A 327 -24.69 -7.92 35.31
CA LEU A 327 -25.17 -6.58 35.65
C LEU A 327 -26.69 -6.51 35.52
N GLU A 328 -27.25 -7.02 34.42
CA GLU A 328 -28.69 -7.12 34.20
C GLU A 328 -29.40 -7.86 35.35
N TYR A 329 -28.87 -9.04 35.73
CA TYR A 329 -29.40 -9.81 36.84
C TYR A 329 -29.29 -9.10 38.20
N LYS A 330 -28.22 -8.34 38.42
CA LYS A 330 -28.04 -7.54 39.64
C LYS A 330 -29.15 -6.46 39.73
N TYR A 331 -29.36 -5.69 38.67
CA TYR A 331 -30.42 -4.67 38.64
C TYR A 331 -31.81 -5.29 38.75
N PHE A 332 -32.06 -6.40 38.07
CA PHE A 332 -33.29 -7.17 38.21
C PHE A 332 -33.60 -7.53 39.67
N LYS A 333 -32.59 -8.02 40.43
CA LYS A 333 -32.75 -8.32 41.85
C LYS A 333 -33.00 -7.08 42.71
N GLU A 334 -32.33 -5.97 42.43
CA GLU A 334 -32.41 -4.74 43.23
C GLU A 334 -33.75 -4.00 43.06
N ASP A 335 -34.33 -4.03 41.85
CA ASP A 335 -35.56 -3.31 41.51
C ASP A 335 -36.82 -4.17 41.68
N TYR A 336 -36.87 -5.34 41.04
CA TYR A 336 -38.06 -6.21 41.06
C TYR A 336 -38.10 -7.13 42.28
N GLY A 337 -36.95 -7.56 42.78
CA GLY A 337 -36.87 -8.44 43.96
C GLY A 337 -37.37 -7.79 45.26
N LYS A 338 -37.56 -6.47 45.29
CA LYS A 338 -38.18 -5.76 46.42
C LYS A 338 -39.70 -5.67 46.35
N GLN A 339 -40.28 -5.79 45.15
CA GLN A 339 -41.72 -5.66 44.92
C GLN A 339 -42.47 -6.98 45.09
N PHE A 340 -41.79 -8.11 44.88
CA PHE A 340 -42.38 -9.45 44.88
C PHE A 340 -41.67 -10.36 45.89
N ASP A 341 -42.37 -11.40 46.35
CA ASP A 341 -41.83 -12.35 47.34
C ASP A 341 -40.53 -13.02 46.81
N PRO A 342 -39.38 -12.81 47.49
CA PRO A 342 -38.12 -13.39 47.09
C PRO A 342 -38.09 -14.93 47.21
N ASP A 343 -38.98 -15.54 47.97
CA ASP A 343 -39.08 -16.99 48.13
C ASP A 343 -40.06 -17.65 47.15
N ALA A 344 -40.86 -16.86 46.42
CA ALA A 344 -41.75 -17.36 45.39
C ALA A 344 -40.97 -18.07 44.25
N GLN A 345 -41.47 -19.23 43.83
CA GLN A 345 -40.84 -20.08 42.80
C GLN A 345 -41.88 -20.75 41.89
N ILE A 346 -41.50 -20.96 40.63
CA ILE A 346 -42.27 -21.79 39.69
C ILE A 346 -41.91 -23.25 39.95
N ILE A 347 -42.88 -24.05 40.40
CA ILE A 347 -42.68 -25.48 40.63
C ILE A 347 -42.92 -26.20 39.31
N LEU A 348 -41.87 -26.83 38.78
CA LEU A 348 -41.91 -27.52 37.49
C LEU A 348 -41.90 -29.05 37.65
N ARG A 349 -42.63 -29.73 36.77
CA ARG A 349 -42.58 -31.21 36.61
C ARG A 349 -41.37 -31.67 35.79
N LYS A 350 -40.78 -30.80 34.99
CA LYS A 350 -39.60 -31.05 34.15
C LYS A 350 -38.73 -29.80 34.10
N LYS A 351 -37.41 -29.96 34.00
CA LYS A 351 -36.50 -28.81 33.86
C LYS A 351 -36.81 -28.06 32.56
N LEU A 352 -37.02 -26.75 32.65
CA LEU A 352 -37.17 -25.88 31.49
C LEU A 352 -35.84 -25.20 31.17
N SER A 353 -35.63 -24.88 29.89
CA SER A 353 -34.48 -24.08 29.45
C SER A 353 -34.73 -22.59 29.71
N SER A 354 -33.66 -21.79 29.83
CA SER A 354 -33.78 -20.33 29.91
C SER A 354 -34.54 -19.78 28.70
N GLN A 355 -34.35 -20.34 27.50
CA GLN A 355 -35.11 -19.95 26.31
C GLN A 355 -36.63 -20.13 26.50
N SER A 356 -37.06 -21.23 27.13
CA SER A 356 -38.48 -21.47 27.41
C SER A 356 -39.05 -20.46 28.42
N PHE A 357 -38.26 -20.01 29.39
CA PHE A 357 -38.66 -18.95 30.32
C PHE A 357 -38.70 -17.58 29.64
N MET A 358 -37.77 -17.28 28.73
CA MET A 358 -37.79 -16.05 27.92
C MET A 358 -39.03 -15.98 27.02
N GLU A 359 -39.39 -17.09 26.35
CA GLU A 359 -40.60 -17.15 25.52
C GLU A 359 -41.87 -16.93 26.36
N LEU A 360 -41.91 -17.47 27.58
CA LEU A 360 -43.00 -17.22 28.52
C LEU A 360 -43.04 -15.76 28.94
N TRP A 361 -41.90 -15.22 29.37
CA TRP A 361 -41.75 -13.83 29.77
C TRP A 361 -42.29 -12.89 28.67
N ILE A 362 -41.73 -12.95 27.46
CA ILE A 362 -42.15 -12.10 26.32
C ILE A 362 -43.64 -12.25 26.04
N ARG A 363 -44.15 -13.49 26.05
CA ARG A 363 -45.57 -13.75 25.78
C ARG A 363 -46.47 -13.06 26.81
N TYR A 364 -46.08 -13.05 28.08
CA TYR A 364 -46.91 -12.48 29.14
C TYR A 364 -46.76 -10.96 29.26
N GLU A 365 -45.60 -10.38 28.93
CA GLU A 365 -45.45 -8.93 28.74
C GLU A 365 -46.38 -8.41 27.65
N ASN A 366 -46.38 -9.03 26.47
CA ASN A 366 -47.27 -8.65 25.37
C ASN A 366 -48.76 -8.72 25.76
N LEU A 367 -49.12 -9.60 26.68
CA LEU A 367 -50.49 -9.73 27.17
C LEU A 367 -50.83 -8.64 28.18
N LEU A 368 -49.89 -8.27 29.05
CA LEU A 368 -50.03 -7.13 29.95
C LEU A 368 -50.23 -5.82 29.16
N GLU A 369 -49.41 -5.58 28.14
CA GLU A 369 -49.53 -4.37 27.29
C GLU A 369 -50.88 -4.30 26.57
N GLN A 370 -51.46 -5.45 26.23
CA GLN A 370 -52.80 -5.55 25.62
C GLN A 370 -53.95 -5.53 26.64
N ASN A 371 -53.68 -5.31 27.93
CA ASN A 371 -54.65 -5.39 29.03
C ASN A 371 -55.42 -6.74 29.08
N LYS A 372 -54.79 -7.83 28.65
CA LYS A 372 -55.39 -9.18 28.62
C LYS A 372 -54.94 -9.99 29.83
N GLN A 373 -55.89 -10.43 30.65
CA GLN A 373 -55.61 -11.28 31.83
C GLN A 373 -55.32 -12.75 31.47
N PHE A 374 -54.85 -13.52 32.46
CA PHE A 374 -54.72 -14.97 32.34
C PHE A 374 -56.07 -15.63 32.07
N ASN A 375 -56.24 -16.19 30.87
CA ASN A 375 -57.37 -17.07 30.60
C ASN A 375 -57.06 -18.48 31.12
N PHE A 376 -58.04 -19.15 31.74
CA PHE A 376 -57.97 -20.51 32.28
C PHE A 376 -57.35 -21.51 31.29
N TRP A 377 -57.69 -21.40 30.00
CA TRP A 377 -57.11 -22.21 28.93
C TRP A 377 -55.59 -22.08 28.81
N ARG A 378 -55.03 -20.90 29.08
CA ARG A 378 -53.57 -20.67 29.03
C ARG A 378 -52.86 -21.26 30.23
N GLN A 379 -53.48 -21.23 31.41
CA GLN A 379 -52.96 -21.91 32.60
C GLN A 379 -52.91 -23.42 32.38
N LEU A 380 -53.95 -23.99 31.75
CA LEU A 380 -53.98 -25.39 31.31
C LEU A 380 -52.87 -25.70 30.30
N VAL A 381 -52.70 -24.87 29.26
CA VAL A 381 -51.62 -25.04 28.28
C VAL A 381 -50.25 -25.02 28.95
N ASN A 382 -50.01 -24.10 29.89
CA ASN A 382 -48.74 -24.05 30.60
C ASN A 382 -48.53 -25.28 31.50
N ARG A 383 -49.57 -25.76 32.16
CA ARG A 383 -49.51 -26.98 32.98
C ARG A 383 -49.18 -28.23 32.14
N PHE A 384 -49.80 -28.38 30.97
CA PHE A 384 -49.60 -29.56 30.12
C PHE A 384 -48.36 -29.48 29.24
N LYS A 385 -48.07 -28.32 28.63
CA LYS A 385 -46.95 -28.14 27.69
C LYS A 385 -45.63 -27.88 28.42
N LEU A 386 -45.65 -27.04 29.44
CA LEU A 386 -44.47 -26.53 30.14
C LEU A 386 -44.25 -27.20 31.51
N GLY A 387 -45.27 -27.87 32.05
CA GLY A 387 -45.15 -28.67 33.28
C GLY A 387 -45.22 -27.85 34.57
N ILE A 388 -45.78 -26.64 34.54
CA ILE A 388 -45.96 -25.79 35.74
C ILE A 388 -47.01 -26.42 36.67
N LYS A 389 -46.63 -26.68 37.93
CA LYS A 389 -47.41 -27.48 38.91
C LYS A 389 -48.24 -26.63 39.86
N ASN A 390 -47.68 -25.55 40.41
CA ASN A 390 -48.40 -24.63 41.30
C ASN A 390 -49.31 -23.73 40.48
N GLN A 391 -50.61 -23.71 40.80
CA GLN A 391 -51.59 -22.85 40.12
C GLN A 391 -51.70 -21.48 40.79
N ASP A 392 -51.29 -21.39 42.05
CA ASP A 392 -51.38 -20.21 42.90
C ASP A 392 -50.50 -19.06 42.36
N ILE A 393 -49.46 -19.36 41.60
CA ILE A 393 -48.63 -18.33 40.92
C ILE A 393 -49.38 -17.53 39.85
N TYR A 394 -50.55 -17.99 39.39
CA TYR A 394 -51.39 -17.22 38.45
C TYR A 394 -52.40 -16.31 39.16
N SER A 395 -52.60 -16.44 40.47
CA SER A 395 -53.53 -15.60 41.24
C SER A 395 -52.91 -14.30 41.76
N HIS A 396 -51.58 -14.17 41.71
CA HIS A 396 -50.85 -13.00 42.21
C HIS A 396 -50.64 -11.90 41.15
N GLY A 397 -51.34 -11.98 40.01
CA GLY A 397 -51.24 -11.01 38.91
C GLY A 397 -50.18 -11.37 37.86
N SER A 398 -50.29 -10.75 36.68
CA SER A 398 -49.40 -11.01 35.54
C SER A 398 -47.98 -10.50 35.74
N GLU A 399 -47.79 -9.44 36.53
CA GLU A 399 -46.47 -8.88 36.83
C GLU A 399 -45.62 -9.82 37.69
N GLU A 400 -46.19 -10.44 38.73
CA GLU A 400 -45.47 -11.40 39.57
C GLU A 400 -45.10 -12.67 38.78
N PHE A 401 -45.99 -13.14 37.89
CA PHE A 401 -45.67 -14.27 37.01
C PHE A 401 -44.55 -13.94 36.02
N ILE A 402 -44.51 -12.72 35.49
CA ILE A 402 -43.42 -12.23 34.64
C ILE A 402 -42.12 -12.18 35.42
N PHE A 403 -42.14 -11.63 36.64
CA PHE A 403 -40.99 -11.61 37.54
C PHE A 403 -40.46 -13.02 37.81
N LEU A 404 -41.34 -13.99 38.06
CA LEU A 404 -40.95 -15.37 38.27
C LEU A 404 -40.37 -16.03 37.00
N CYS A 405 -40.86 -15.68 35.82
CA CYS A 405 -40.26 -16.12 34.55
C CYS A 405 -38.86 -15.52 34.36
N GLN A 406 -38.69 -14.23 34.60
CA GLN A 406 -37.40 -13.52 34.58
C GLN A 406 -36.41 -14.15 35.58
N LYS A 407 -36.84 -14.38 36.82
CA LYS A 407 -36.01 -15.00 37.87
C LYS A 407 -35.51 -16.39 37.49
N ASN A 408 -36.32 -17.18 36.78
CA ASN A 408 -35.91 -18.52 36.31
C ASN A 408 -35.19 -18.49 34.96
N PHE A 409 -35.27 -17.39 34.20
CA PHE A 409 -34.44 -17.18 33.01
C PHE A 409 -32.96 -17.00 33.38
N TYR A 410 -32.68 -16.25 34.46
CA TYR A 410 -31.32 -16.00 34.96
C TYR A 410 -30.74 -17.10 35.86
N LYS A 411 -31.56 -18.04 36.35
CA LYS A 411 -31.11 -19.24 37.09
C LYS A 411 -30.67 -20.33 36.11
#